data_AF-A0A382EE04-F1
#
_entry.id   AF-A0A382EE04-F1
#
_cell.length_a   1.000
_cell.length_b   1.000
_cell.length_c   1.000
_cell.angle_alpha   90.00
_cell.angle_beta   90.00
_cell.angle_gamma   90.00
#
_symmetry.space_group_name_H-M   'P 1'
#
loop_
_entity.id
_entity.type
_entity.pdbx_description
1 polymer ?
#
loop_
_entity_poly.entity_id
_entity_poly.type
_entity_poly.pdbx_seq_one_letter_code
_entity_poly.pdbx_strand_id
1 'polypeptide(L)'
;MRRHDVDWLRVLALGLLIVYHVVVSFQPWAKYIFFIQNKQSLEWLWIFMGMINVWRIPILFMISGMGVRFAMERRNWKQLLKDRTVRILIPYVFGFFFICP
;
A
#
# COMPACT_ATOMS: atom_id res chain seq x y z
N MET A 1 4.05 22.81 8.54
CA MET A 1 3.21 22.84 7.33
C MET A 1 3.13 21.44 6.74
N ARG A 2 1.93 20.87 6.71
CA ARG A 2 1.61 19.58 6.09
C ARG A 2 1.62 19.83 4.57
N ARG A 3 2.58 19.29 3.82
CA ARG A 3 2.63 19.49 2.37
C ARG A 3 1.64 18.54 1.72
N HIS A 4 0.58 19.12 1.19
CA HIS A 4 -0.51 18.38 0.54
C HIS A 4 -0.01 17.54 -0.66
N ASP A 5 1.09 17.93 -1.30
CA ASP A 5 1.64 17.27 -2.49
C ASP A 5 2.06 15.82 -2.23
N VAL A 6 2.71 15.56 -1.09
CA VAL A 6 3.17 14.20 -0.71
C VAL A 6 2.00 13.34 -0.25
N ASP A 7 1.03 13.95 0.43
CA ASP A 7 -0.19 13.24 0.84
C ASP A 7 -1.08 12.93 -0.38
N TRP A 8 -1.15 13.82 -1.38
CA TRP A 8 -1.86 13.60 -2.65
C TRP A 8 -1.28 12.43 -3.44
N LEU A 9 0.05 12.33 -3.54
CA LEU A 9 0.71 11.18 -4.18
C LEU A 9 0.37 9.85 -3.50
N ARG A 10 0.28 9.85 -2.16
CA ARG A 10 -0.13 8.65 -1.41
C ARG A 10 -1.58 8.29 -1.67
N VAL A 11 -2.48 9.28 -1.68
CA VAL A 11 -3.91 9.09 -1.99
C VAL A 11 -4.09 8.55 -3.41
N LEU A 12 -3.34 9.08 -4.38
CA LEU A 12 -3.36 8.59 -5.76
C LEU A 12 -2.91 7.12 -5.85
N ALA A 13 -1.81 6.77 -5.17
CA ALA A 13 -1.29 5.40 -5.15
C ALA A 13 -2.26 4.41 -4.47
N LEU A 14 -2.89 4.80 -3.36
CA LEU A 14 -3.94 4.02 -2.69
C LEU A 14 -5.19 3.88 -3.55
N GLY A 15 -5.61 4.94 -4.23
CA GLY A 15 -6.74 4.90 -5.16
C GLY A 15 -6.49 3.90 -6.31
N LEU A 16 -5.30 3.94 -6.89
CA LEU A 16 -4.90 3.00 -7.95
C LEU A 16 -4.90 1.54 -7.46
N LEU A 17 -4.55 1.31 -6.18
CA LEU A 17 -4.60 -0.02 -5.55
C LEU A 17 -6.03 -0.55 -5.42
N ILE A 18 -7.00 0.31 -5.13
CA ILE A 18 -8.42 -0.09 -5.04
C ILE A 18 -8.90 -0.52 -6.42
N VAL A 19 -8.62 0.27 -7.46
CA VAL A 19 -8.95 -0.10 -8.85
C VAL A 19 -8.28 -1.43 -9.24
N TYR A 20 -7.02 -1.64 -8.83
CA TYR A 20 -6.31 -2.90 -9.02
C TYR A 20 -7.10 -4.09 -8.43
N HIS A 21 -7.58 -3.99 -7.19
CA HIS A 21 -8.34 -5.06 -6.54
C HIS A 21 -9.69 -5.34 -7.21
N VAL A 22 -10.38 -4.29 -7.66
CA VAL A 22 -11.65 -4.45 -8.39
C VAL A 22 -11.43 -5.28 -9.66
N VAL A 23 -10.39 -4.98 -10.43
CA VAL A 23 -10.09 -5.69 -11.68
C VAL A 23 -9.63 -7.13 -11.43
N VAL A 24 -8.89 -7.41 -10.36
CA VAL A 24 -8.49 -8.79 -9.98
C VAL A 24 -9.72 -9.69 -9.80
N SER A 25 -10.85 -9.15 -9.34
CA SER A 25 -12.09 -9.93 -9.15
C SER A 25 -12.69 -10.45 -10.48
N PHE A 26 -12.30 -9.87 -11.62
CA PHE A 26 -12.74 -10.29 -12.96
C PHE A 26 -11.80 -11.29 -13.64
N GLN A 27 -10.75 -11.77 -12.95
CA GLN A 27 -9.80 -12.72 -13.53
C GLN A 27 -10.15 -14.19 -13.25
N PRO A 28 -9.86 -15.09 -14.19
CA PRO A 28 -10.22 -16.51 -14.07
C PRO A 28 -9.45 -17.24 -12.96
N TRP A 29 -8.30 -16.71 -12.51
CA TRP A 29 -7.58 -17.23 -11.33
C TRP A 29 -7.98 -16.57 -10.01
N ALA A 30 -8.90 -15.59 -9.99
CA ALA A 30 -9.32 -14.89 -8.77
C ALA A 30 -9.86 -15.86 -7.69
N LYS A 31 -10.45 -16.98 -8.11
CA LYS A 31 -10.92 -18.06 -7.23
C LYS A 31 -9.81 -18.69 -6.38
N TYR A 32 -8.57 -18.74 -6.89
CA TYR A 32 -7.42 -19.24 -6.11
C TYR A 32 -6.99 -18.27 -5.00
N ILE A 33 -7.44 -17.02 -5.05
CA ILE A 33 -7.13 -15.95 -4.10
C ILE A 33 -8.36 -15.60 -3.24
N PHE A 34 -9.38 -16.47 -3.21
CA PHE A 34 -10.64 -16.26 -2.47
C PHE A 34 -11.48 -15.05 -2.92
N PHE A 35 -11.34 -14.58 -4.17
CA PHE A 35 -12.18 -13.51 -4.71
C PHE A 35 -13.44 -14.06 -5.42
N ILE A 36 -14.54 -13.33 -5.31
CA ILE A 36 -15.83 -13.64 -5.95
C ILE A 36 -15.67 -13.46 -7.46
N GLN A 37 -15.87 -14.54 -8.23
CA GLN A 37 -15.75 -14.51 -9.69
C GLN A 37 -17.03 -14.03 -10.36
N ASN A 38 -16.86 -13.24 -11.41
CA ASN A 38 -17.91 -12.95 -12.36
C ASN A 38 -17.91 -13.96 -13.53
N LYS A 39 -19.06 -14.23 -14.14
CA LYS A 39 -19.22 -15.26 -15.21
C LYS A 39 -18.52 -14.90 -16.53
N GLN A 40 -18.19 -13.61 -16.73
CA GLN A 40 -17.43 -13.13 -17.88
C GLN A 40 -16.04 -12.69 -17.41
N SER A 41 -15.01 -13.43 -17.82
CA SER A 41 -13.61 -13.09 -17.57
C SER A 41 -13.10 -12.15 -18.65
N LEU A 42 -12.56 -11.00 -18.25
CA LEU A 42 -11.92 -10.03 -19.15
C LEU A 42 -10.40 -10.22 -19.09
N GLU A 43 -9.88 -11.20 -19.82
CA GLU A 43 -8.44 -11.51 -19.84
C GLU A 43 -7.59 -10.37 -20.42
N TRP A 44 -8.12 -9.58 -21.36
CA TRP A 44 -7.42 -8.43 -21.92
C TRP A 44 -7.06 -7.36 -20.87
N LEU A 45 -7.87 -7.20 -19.82
CA LEU A 45 -7.58 -6.27 -18.73
C LEU A 45 -6.34 -6.71 -17.92
N TRP A 46 -5.94 -7.97 -18.01
CA TRP A 46 -4.75 -8.47 -17.31
C TRP A 46 -3.46 -7.84 -17.84
N ILE A 47 -3.37 -7.54 -19.13
CA ILE A 47 -2.18 -6.90 -19.72
C ILE A 47 -1.97 -5.53 -19.08
N PHE A 48 -3.05 -4.74 -18.96
CA PHE A 48 -3.03 -3.46 -18.26
C PHE A 48 -2.72 -3.62 -16.76
N MET A 49 -3.27 -4.64 -16.10
CA MET A 49 -2.96 -4.94 -14.70
C MET A 49 -1.48 -5.28 -14.47
N GLY A 50 -0.88 -6.08 -15.36
CA GLY A 50 0.53 -6.48 -15.27
C GLY A 50 1.43 -5.25 -15.35
N MET A 51 1.13 -4.35 -16.29
CA MET A 51 1.84 -3.07 -16.42
C MET A 51 1.71 -2.23 -15.14
N ILE A 52 0.51 -2.09 -14.57
CA ILE A 52 0.30 -1.38 -13.31
C ILE A 52 1.07 -2.03 -12.15
N ASN A 53 1.12 -3.37 -12.08
CA ASN A 53 1.80 -4.07 -10.99
C ASN A 53 3.31 -3.80 -11.00
N VAL A 54 3.95 -3.84 -12.19
CA VAL A 54 5.37 -3.52 -12.37
C VAL A 54 5.67 -2.08 -11.97
N TRP A 55 4.78 -1.13 -12.28
CA TRP A 55 4.98 0.29 -11.98
C TRP A 55 4.64 0.64 -10.53
N ARG A 56 3.77 -0.13 -9.88
CA ARG A 56 3.27 0.15 -8.52
C ARG A 56 4.39 0.10 -7.48
N ILE A 57 5.21 -0.94 -7.47
CA ILE A 57 6.29 -1.11 -6.47
C ILE A 57 7.31 0.04 -6.52
N PRO A 58 7.88 0.42 -7.68
CA PRO A 58 8.83 1.54 -7.75
C PRO A 58 8.18 2.89 -7.43
N ILE A 59 6.93 3.13 -7.83
CA ILE A 59 6.20 4.37 -7.46
C ILE A 59 6.01 4.44 -5.94
N LEU A 60 5.57 3.36 -5.29
CA LEU A 60 5.43 3.31 -3.83
C LEU A 60 6.78 3.51 -3.12
N PHE A 61 7.86 2.91 -3.63
CA PHE A 61 9.20 3.11 -3.10
C PHE A 61 9.69 4.55 -3.25
N MET A 62 9.45 5.17 -4.40
CA MET A 62 9.82 6.57 -4.67
C MET A 62 9.04 7.53 -3.76
N ILE A 63 7.72 7.34 -3.62
CA ILE A 63 6.87 8.13 -2.71
C ILE A 63 7.32 7.95 -1.25
N SER A 64 7.63 6.71 -0.85
CA SER A 64 8.14 6.40 0.50
C SER A 64 9.51 7.05 0.75
N GLY A 65 10.44 6.94 -0.20
CA GLY A 65 11.78 7.53 -0.11
C GLY A 65 11.75 9.06 -0.03
N MET A 66 10.90 9.72 -0.84
CA MET A 66 10.66 11.16 -0.74
C MET A 66 10.07 11.52 0.63
N GLY A 67 9.06 10.78 1.09
CA GLY A 67 8.46 10.98 2.42
C GLY A 67 9.47 10.87 3.57
N VAL A 68 10.40 9.92 3.49
CA VAL A 68 11.47 9.71 4.48
C VAL A 68 12.52 10.81 4.45
N ARG A 69 12.96 11.24 3.25
CA ARG A 69 13.91 12.36 3.10
C ARG A 69 13.35 13.66 3.68
N PHE A 70 12.10 13.98 3.38
CA PHE A 70 11.45 15.18 3.92
C PHE A 70 11.17 15.08 5.43
N ALA A 71 10.92 13.88 5.95
CA ALA A 71 10.80 13.67 7.38
C ALA A 71 12.15 13.82 8.11
N MET A 72 13.26 13.45 7.46
CA MET A 72 14.63 13.67 7.96
C MET A 72 15.06 15.14 7.91
N GLU A 73 14.60 15.93 6.92
CA GLU A 73 14.96 17.36 6.83
C GLU A 73 14.37 18.23 7.95
N ARG A 74 13.29 17.81 8.61
CA ARG A 74 12.62 18.59 9.67
C ARG A 74 12.88 18.09 11.09
N ARG A 75 13.43 16.89 11.30
CA ARG A 75 13.65 16.29 12.63
C ARG A 75 14.82 15.31 12.66
N ASN A 76 15.47 15.19 13.82
CA ASN A 76 16.52 14.22 14.08
C ASN A 76 15.97 12.79 13.90
N TRP A 77 16.46 12.06 12.89
CA TRP A 77 15.98 10.75 12.43
C TRP A 77 15.72 9.72 13.54
N LYS A 78 16.54 9.74 14.60
CA LYS A 78 16.43 8.86 15.77
C LYS A 78 15.16 9.11 16.61
N GLN A 79 14.71 10.36 16.74
CA GLN A 79 13.48 10.67 17.49
C GLN A 79 12.23 10.24 16.73
N LEU A 80 12.22 10.38 15.40
CA LEU A 80 11.09 9.98 14.56
C LEU A 80 10.90 8.45 14.54
N LEU A 81 12.00 7.70 14.43
CA LEU A 81 11.97 6.23 14.50
C LEU A 81 11.51 5.77 15.87
N LYS A 82 12.00 6.37 16.96
CA LYS A 82 11.59 5.98 18.32
C LYS A 82 10.09 6.19 18.57
N ASP A 83 9.53 7.33 18.16
CA ASP A 83 8.09 7.62 18.32
C ASP A 83 7.22 6.66 17.49
N ARG A 84 7.61 6.38 16.23
CA ARG A 84 6.84 5.47 15.37
C ARG A 84 6.95 4.03 15.82
N THR A 85 8.15 3.58 16.20
CA THR A 85 8.34 2.21 16.71
C THR A 85 7.52 2.01 17.97
N VAL A 86 7.55 2.91 18.94
CA VAL A 86 6.74 2.75 20.16
C VAL A 86 5.24 2.72 19.84
N ARG A 87 4.76 3.61 18.96
CA ARG A 87 3.33 3.67 18.60
C ARG A 87 2.84 2.47 17.78
N ILE A 88 3.72 1.81 17.01
CA ILE A 88 3.36 0.65 16.18
C ILE A 88 3.61 -0.66 16.94
N LEU A 89 4.75 -0.78 17.62
CA LEU A 89 5.21 -2.00 18.28
C LEU A 89 4.36 -2.32 19.52
N ILE A 90 3.93 -1.30 20.28
CA ILE A 90 3.05 -1.52 21.44
C ILE A 90 1.73 -2.19 21.04
N PRO A 91 0.91 -1.63 20.12
CA PRO A 91 -0.32 -2.28 19.72
C PRO A 91 -0.10 -3.58 18.95
N TYR A 92 1.05 -3.75 18.27
CA TYR A 92 1.41 -5.01 17.61
C TYR A 92 1.66 -6.14 18.61
N VAL A 93 2.52 -5.92 19.61
CA VAL A 93 2.83 -6.93 20.64
C VAL A 93 1.59 -7.21 21.48
N PHE A 94 0.84 -6.16 21.84
CA PHE A 94 -0.42 -6.33 22.55
C PHE A 94 -1.44 -7.15 21.74
N GLY A 95 -1.63 -6.80 20.46
CA GLY A 95 -2.50 -7.55 19.56
C GLY A 95 -2.06 -9.00 19.36
N PHE A 96 -0.75 -9.25 19.22
CA PHE A 96 -0.21 -10.59 19.08
C PHE A 96 -0.52 -11.46 20.30
N PHE A 97 -0.26 -10.97 21.51
CA PHE A 97 -0.50 -11.74 22.74
C PHE A 97 -1.97 -11.89 23.11
N PHE A 98 -2.83 -10.92 22.79
CA PHE A 98 -4.24 -10.94 23.23
C PHE A 98 -5.21 -11.50 22.18
N ILE A 99 -4.91 -11.36 20.88
CA ILE A 99 -5.84 -11.77 19.81
C ILE A 99 -5.49 -13.16 19.27
N CYS A 100 -4.23 -13.59 19.38
CA CYS A 100 -3.76 -14.86 18.82
C CYS A 100 -2.98 -15.67 19.88
N PRO A 101 -3.65 -16.36 20.83
CA PRO A 101 -3.00 -17.41 21.59
C PRO A 101 -2.66 -18.63 20.72
#